data_AF-A0A7C2K0H6-F1
#
_entry.id   AF-A0A7C2K0H6-F1
#
_cell.length_a   1.000
_cell.length_b   1.000
_cell.length_c   1.000
_cell.angle_alpha   90.00
_cell.angle_beta   90.00
_cell.angle_gamma   90.00
#
_symmetry.space_group_name_H-M   'P 1'
#
loop_
_entity.id
_entity.type
_entity.pdbx_description
1 polymer ?
#
loop_
_entity_poly.entity_id
_entity_poly.type
_entity_poly.pdbx_seq_one_letter_code
_entity_poly.pdbx_strand_id
1 'polypeptide(L)' 'PQQWRIGFSIVGQVLFYYLNQPIIRLLISPDAFAQLTVDDLAAHVTRFSLAALGYAAPVVAPGRSVIENRTMEPTS' A
#
# COMPACT_ATOMS: atom_id res chain seq x y z
N PRO A 1 -9.02 -17.53 6.47
CA PRO A 1 -7.77 -18.00 5.80
C PRO A 1 -6.89 -16.90 5.15
N GLN A 2 -7.35 -15.67 4.89
CA GLN A 2 -6.52 -14.60 4.28
C GLN A 2 -5.78 -13.70 5.29
N GLN A 3 -6.23 -13.63 6.54
CA GLN A 3 -5.73 -12.69 7.55
C GLN A 3 -4.24 -12.84 7.87
N TRP A 4 -3.71 -14.08 7.91
CA TRP A 4 -2.28 -14.28 8.16
C TRP A 4 -1.41 -13.72 7.02
N ARG A 5 -1.85 -13.82 5.76
CA ARG A 5 -1.13 -13.23 4.61
C ARG A 5 -1.09 -11.70 4.70
N ILE A 6 -2.21 -11.10 5.13
CA ILE A 6 -2.29 -9.66 5.39
C ILE A 6 -1.32 -9.29 6.52
N GLY A 7 -1.33 -10.03 7.63
CA GLY A 7 -0.39 -9.85 8.74
C GLY A 7 1.08 -9.95 8.32
N PHE A 8 1.45 -10.97 7.54
CA PHE A 8 2.81 -11.12 7.02
C PHE A 8 3.19 -9.98 6.06
N SER A 9 2.27 -9.49 5.23
CA SER A 9 2.51 -8.33 4.37
C SER A 9 2.78 -7.06 5.17
N ILE A 10 2.03 -6.85 6.26
CA ILE A 10 2.20 -5.70 7.15
C ILE A 10 3.56 -5.75 7.86
N VAL A 11 3.88 -6.88 8.49
CA VAL A 11 5.16 -7.07 9.20
C VAL A 11 6.33 -6.97 8.22
N GLY A 12 6.20 -7.53 7.02
CA GLY A 12 7.23 -7.46 5.98
C GLY A 12 7.54 -6.03 5.55
N GLN A 13 6.52 -5.18 5.40
CA GLN A 13 6.71 -3.77 5.09
C GLN A 13 7.47 -3.05 6.20
N VAL A 14 7.06 -3.19 7.46
CA VAL A 14 7.74 -2.56 8.61
C VAL A 14 9.20 -3.02 8.70
N LEU A 15 9.44 -4.32 8.60
CA LEU A 15 10.79 -4.88 8.68
C LEU A 15 11.67 -4.42 7.51
N PHE A 16 11.10 -4.31 6.31
CA PHE A 16 11.81 -3.82 5.13
C PHE A 16 12.32 -2.40 5.36
N TYR A 17 11.43 -1.49 5.79
CA TYR A 17 11.80 -0.11 6.09
C TYR A 17 12.78 0.02 7.26
N TYR A 18 12.70 -0.86 8.25
CA TYR A 18 13.63 -0.82 9.39
C TYR A 18 15.03 -1.34 9.04
N LEU A 19 15.14 -2.50 8.38
CA LEU A 19 16.42 -3.15 8.14
C LEU A 19 17.13 -2.68 6.87
N ASN A 20 16.38 -2.33 5.81
CA ASN A 20 16.94 -2.10 4.48
C ASN A 20 17.13 -0.61 4.17
N GLN A 21 17.33 0.21 5.20
CA GLN A 21 17.57 1.65 5.09
C GLN A 21 18.63 2.02 4.02
N PRO A 22 19.79 1.32 3.91
CA PRO A 22 20.78 1.63 2.87
C PRO A 22 20.26 1.37 1.44
N ILE A 23 19.43 0.34 1.25
CA ILE A 23 18.83 0.00 -0.03
C ILE A 23 17.77 1.05 -0.39
N ILE A 24 16.93 1.43 0.58
CA ILE A 24 15.89 2.44 0.39
C ILE A 24 16.51 3.77 -0.03
N ARG A 25 17.61 4.20 0.60
CA ARG A 25 18.38 5.39 0.20
C ARG A 25 18.85 5.38 -1.26
N LEU A 26 19.06 4.21 -1.86
CA LEU A 26 19.44 4.08 -3.26
C LEU A 26 18.24 4.12 -4.22
N LEU A 27 17.05 3.76 -3.73
CA LEU A 27 15.83 3.62 -4.55
C LEU A 27 14.98 4.89 -4.58
N ILE A 28 15.04 5.72 -3.55
CA ILE A 28 14.27 6.97 -3.46
C ILE A 28 15.21 8.18 -3.42
N SER A 29 14.73 9.31 -3.97
CA SER A 29 15.47 10.59 -3.93
C SER A 29 15.87 10.93 -2.48
N PRO A 30 17.04 11.55 -2.25
CA PRO A 30 17.45 12.01 -0.92
C PRO A 30 16.38 12.83 -0.20
N ASP A 31 15.65 13.68 -0.93
CA ASP A 31 14.57 14.51 -0.38
C ASP A 31 13.38 13.65 0.08
N ALA A 32 13.03 12.62 -0.70
CA ALA A 32 11.97 11.68 -0.36
C ALA A 32 12.37 10.78 0.82
N PHE A 33 13.66 10.43 0.91
CA PHE A 33 14.20 9.67 2.03
C PHE A 33 14.20 10.50 3.32
N ALA A 34 14.55 11.78 3.25
CA ALA A 34 14.54 12.69 4.41
C ALA A 34 13.14 12.89 4.99
N GLN A 35 12.10 12.79 4.16
CA GLN A 35 10.70 12.84 4.58
C GLN A 35 10.15 11.49 5.05
N LEU A 36 10.94 10.41 4.98
CA LEU A 36 10.50 9.10 5.38
C LEU A 36 10.62 8.92 6.91
N THR A 37 9.66 9.46 7.66
CA THR A 37 9.66 9.35 9.13
C THR A 37 8.99 8.06 9.60
N VAL A 38 9.26 7.69 10.86
CA VAL A 38 8.58 6.56 11.51
C VAL A 38 7.07 6.80 11.58
N ASP A 39 6.65 8.04 11.85
CA ASP A 39 5.25 8.41 11.94
C ASP A 39 4.53 8.28 10.59
N ASP A 40 5.16 8.74 9.50
CA ASP A 40 4.61 8.60 8.15
C ASP A 40 4.47 7.13 7.75
N LEU A 41 5.47 6.31 8.10
CA LEU A 41 5.43 4.88 7.84
C LEU A 41 4.35 4.18 8.67
N ALA A 42 4.22 4.51 9.95
CA ALA A 42 3.19 3.97 10.82
C ALA A 42 1.79 4.33 10.31
N ALA A 43 1.59 5.57 9.87
CA ALA A 43 0.35 6.03 9.25
C ALA A 43 0.04 5.26 7.96
N HIS A 44 1.03 5.08 7.08
CA HIS A 44 0.89 4.32 5.84
C HIS A 44 0.48 2.86 6.10
N VAL A 45 1.22 2.18 6.98
CA VAL A 45 0.98 0.78 7.34
C VAL A 45 -0.39 0.62 8.00
N THR A 46 -0.79 1.54 8.88
CA THR A 46 -2.12 1.54 9.50
C THR A 46 -3.23 1.65 8.46
N ARG A 47 -3.13 2.61 7.55
CA ARG A 47 -4.13 2.79 6.48
C ARG A 47 -4.24 1.56 5.60
N PHE A 48 -3.11 0.98 5.20
CA PHE A 48 -3.08 -0.24 4.39
C PHE A 48 -3.74 -1.41 5.13
N SER A 49 -3.40 -1.58 6.42
CA SER A 49 -3.93 -2.66 7.26
C SER A 49 -5.44 -2.56 7.42
N LEU A 50 -5.96 -1.36 7.74
CA LEU A 50 -7.40 -1.14 7.90
C LEU A 50 -8.15 -1.38 6.59
N ALA A 51 -7.61 -0.95 5.45
CA ALA A 51 -8.21 -1.20 4.14
C ALA A 51 -8.24 -2.69 3.79
N ALA A 52 -7.14 -3.42 4.03
CA ALA A 52 -7.06 -4.85 3.79
C ALA A 52 -8.02 -5.67 4.68
N LEU A 53 -8.32 -5.16 5.87
CA LEU A 53 -9.29 -5.76 6.80
C LEU A 53 -10.75 -5.32 6.54
N GLY A 54 -10.99 -4.38 5.62
CA GLY A 54 -12.32 -3.86 5.30
C GLY A 54 -12.85 -2.80 6.27
N TYR A 55 -12.00 -2.25 7.15
CA TYR A 55 -12.35 -1.18 8.09
C TYR A 55 -12.10 0.23 7.55
N ALA A 56 -11.47 0.36 6.37
CA ALA A 56 -11.24 1.62 5.70
C ALA A 56 -11.43 1.48 4.18
N ALA A 57 -11.54 2.61 3.48
CA ALA A 57 -11.62 2.63 2.03
C ALA A 57 -10.41 1.94 1.38
N PRO A 58 -10.59 1.20 0.26
CA PRO A 58 -9.50 0.56 -0.45
C PRO A 58 -8.38 1.55 -0.79
N VAL A 59 -7.13 1.14 -0.59
CA VAL A 59 -5.97 1.93 -1.04
C VAL A 59 -5.88 1.82 -2.55
N VAL A 60 -6.38 2.84 -3.25
CA VAL A 60 -6.25 2.95 -4.71
C VAL A 60 -4.90 3.60 -5.02
N ALA A 61 -4.02 2.90 -5.73
CA ALA A 61 -2.82 3.52 -6.26
C ALA A 61 -3.21 4.60 -7.29
N PRO A 62 -2.62 5.81 -7.25
CA PRO A 62 -2.89 6.83 -8.25
C PRO A 62 -2.56 6.26 -9.64
N GLY A 63 -3.58 6.17 -10.50
CA GLY A 63 -3.45 5.65 -11.88
C GLY A 63 -4.30 4.42 -12.23
N ARG A 64 -4.97 3.78 -11.27
CA ARG A 64 -5.92 2.71 -11.59
C ARG A 64 -7.35 3.27 -11.70
N SER A 65 -7.74 3.68 -12.91
CA SER A 65 -9.13 4.00 -13.21
C SER A 65 -9.98 2.74 -13.06
N VAL A 66 -11.11 2.88 -12.36
CA VAL A 66 -12.17 1.87 -12.38
C VAL A 66 -12.61 1.72 -13.83
N ILE A 67 -12.30 0.58 -14.45
CA ILE A 67 -12.89 0.24 -15.74
C ILE A 67 -14.36 -0.05 -15.42
N GLU A 68 -15.20 0.97 -15.57
CA GLU A 68 -16.65 0.85 -15.52
C GLU A 68 -17.06 -0.02 -16.72
N ASN A 69 -17.36 -1.30 -16.45
CA ASN A 69 -17.88 -2.22 -17.45
C ASN A 69 -19.27 -1.72 -17.87
N ARG A 70 -19.32 -0.93 -18.95
CA ARG A 70 -20.57 -0.60 -19.62
C ARG A 70 -21.14 -1.91 -20.18
N THR A 71 -22.23 -2.36 -19.58
CA THR A 71 -23.08 -3.46 -20.03
C THR A 71 -23.37 -3.27 -21.53
N MET A 72 -22.84 -4.16 -22.36
CA MET A 72 -23.26 -4.26 -23.76
C MET A 72 -24.62 -4.95 -23.74
N GLU A 73 -25.68 -4.19 -23.97
CA GLU A 73 -27.00 -4.71 -24.33
C GLU A 73 -26.85 -5.56 -25.61
N PRO A 74 -27.45 -6.76 -25.69
CA PRO A 74 -27.40 -7.57 -26.89
C PRO A 74 -28.26 -6.91 -27.98
N THR A 75 -27.63 -6.44 -29.04
CA THR A 75 -28.34 -6.13 -30.29
C THR A 75 -28.82 -7.43 -30.93
N SER A 76 -30.14 -7.62 -30.85
CA SER A 76 -31.05 -8.42 -31.71
C SER A 76 -30.85 -9.93 -31.80
#